data_AF-X1EWA5-F1
#
_entry.id   AF-X1EWA5-F1
#
_cell.length_a   1.000
_cell.length_b   1.000
_cell.length_c   1.000
_cell.angle_alpha   90.00
_cell.angle_beta   90.00
_cell.angle_gamma   90.00
#
_symmetry.space_group_name_H-M   'P 1'
#
loop_
_entity.id
_entity.type
_entity.pdbx_description
1 polymer ?
#
loop_
_entity_poly.entity_id
_entity_poly.type
_entity_poly.pdbx_seq_one_letter_code
_entity_poly.pdbx_strand_id
1 'polypeptide(L)'
;MNLLWLPEKHYLFKNTYGQQIIDNREIFVSKFAYKSFSGYAYGQLHRMTYGAHQGYMGKKRRELVEKFGFDVKNACTLIRLLKMGMEFLVTGELQVDRPEKHQLIEIKKGLWTLEQVKKRADELFVGLEKAFIKSKLPNKPDYDKANKLLIEITEGYLIPKRR
;
A
#
# COMPACT_ATOMS: atom_id res chain seq x y z
N MET A 1 4.94 -0.78 -5.29
CA MET A 1 5.61 -1.57 -4.24
C MET A 1 4.94 -2.92 -4.00
N ASN A 2 3.61 -3.03 -3.96
CA ASN A 2 2.92 -4.29 -3.64
C ASN A 2 3.21 -5.48 -4.58
N LEU A 3 3.61 -5.20 -5.82
CA LEU A 3 3.90 -6.24 -6.83
C LEU A 3 5.05 -7.17 -6.42
N LEU A 4 6.00 -6.73 -5.58
CA LEU A 4 7.15 -7.55 -5.17
C LEU A 4 6.81 -8.55 -4.03
N TRP A 5 5.63 -8.42 -3.43
CA TRP A 5 5.14 -9.27 -2.33
C TRP A 5 3.83 -9.99 -2.71
N LEU A 6 3.55 -10.14 -4.00
CA LEU A 6 2.39 -10.92 -4.42
C LEU A 6 2.64 -12.42 -4.21
N PRO A 7 1.61 -13.18 -3.78
CA PRO A 7 1.65 -14.64 -3.89
C PRO A 7 1.93 -15.09 -5.32
N GLU A 8 2.67 -16.20 -5.46
CA GLU A 8 3.13 -16.71 -6.75
C GLU A 8 2.01 -16.82 -7.81
N LYS A 9 0.87 -17.37 -7.39
CA LYS A 9 -0.33 -17.55 -8.22
C LYS A 9 -0.94 -16.25 -8.78
N HIS A 10 -0.51 -15.09 -8.30
CA HIS A 10 -1.04 -13.79 -8.71
C HIS A 10 -0.14 -13.07 -9.73
N TYR A 11 1.01 -13.63 -10.08
CA TYR A 11 1.79 -13.16 -11.23
C TYR A 11 1.22 -13.75 -12.53
N LEU A 12 0.67 -12.88 -13.39
CA LEU A 12 0.17 -13.29 -14.71
C LEU A 12 1.32 -13.64 -15.68
N PHE A 13 2.42 -12.88 -15.59
CA PHE A 13 3.64 -13.12 -16.33
C PHE A 13 4.82 -12.75 -15.43
N LYS A 14 5.77 -13.68 -15.31
CA LYS A 14 7.03 -13.48 -14.59
C LYS A 14 8.10 -14.32 -15.27
N ASN A 15 9.07 -13.66 -15.86
CA ASN A 15 10.26 -14.32 -16.40
C ASN A 15 11.40 -14.30 -15.36
N THR A 16 12.58 -14.80 -15.75
CA THR A 16 13.77 -14.85 -14.88
C THR A 16 14.18 -13.47 -14.37
N TYR A 17 14.09 -12.42 -15.18
CA TYR A 17 14.42 -11.05 -14.75
C TYR A 17 13.42 -10.50 -13.72
N GLY A 18 12.12 -10.78 -13.92
CA GLY A 18 11.10 -10.45 -12.92
C GLY A 18 11.34 -11.16 -11.58
N GLN A 19 11.78 -12.44 -11.64
CA GLN A 19 12.18 -13.18 -10.44
C GLN A 19 13.38 -12.53 -9.74
N GLN A 20 14.41 -12.12 -10.48
CA GLN A 20 15.58 -11.43 -9.91
C GLN A 20 15.20 -10.16 -9.14
N ILE A 21 14.23 -9.37 -9.63
CA ILE A 21 13.74 -8.18 -8.92
C ILE A 21 13.02 -8.57 -7.61
N ILE A 22 12.25 -9.66 -7.62
CA ILE A 22 11.53 -10.16 -6.44
C ILE A 22 12.51 -10.71 -5.40
N ASP A 23 13.55 -11.42 -5.84
CA ASP A 23 14.57 -12.01 -4.96
C ASP A 23 15.42 -10.96 -4.25
N ASN A 24 15.55 -9.77 -4.85
CA ASN A 24 16.30 -8.64 -4.29
C ASN A 24 15.37 -7.54 -3.73
N ARG A 25 14.08 -7.82 -3.47
CA ARG A 25 13.09 -6.80 -3.13
C ARG A 25 13.43 -5.97 -1.89
N GLU A 26 14.22 -6.52 -0.96
CA GLU A 26 14.69 -5.87 0.25
C GLU A 26 15.51 -4.61 -0.03
N ILE A 27 16.16 -4.50 -1.18
CA ILE A 27 16.91 -3.30 -1.57
C ILE A 27 15.99 -2.07 -1.73
N PHE A 28 14.68 -2.30 -1.98
CA PHE A 28 13.68 -1.25 -2.13
C PHE A 28 13.00 -0.88 -0.80
N VAL A 29 13.23 -1.63 0.27
CA VAL A 29 12.57 -1.44 1.57
C VAL A 29 13.23 -0.31 2.34
N SER A 30 12.43 0.65 2.82
CA SER A 30 12.94 1.77 3.62
C SER A 30 11.85 2.49 4.39
N LYS A 31 12.27 3.35 5.33
CA LYS A 31 11.40 4.24 6.08
C LYS A 31 10.69 5.30 5.21
N PHE A 32 11.10 5.53 3.96
CA PHE A 32 10.36 6.37 3.01
C PHE A 32 8.92 5.90 2.81
N ALA A 33 8.66 4.60 2.99
CA ALA A 33 7.31 4.06 2.94
C ALA A 33 6.35 4.76 3.91
N TYR A 34 6.83 5.26 5.06
CA TYR A 34 6.00 6.03 6.00
C TYR A 34 5.32 7.21 5.30
N LYS A 35 6.09 8.05 4.60
CA LYS A 35 5.55 9.24 3.90
C LYS A 35 4.55 8.86 2.81
N SER A 36 4.81 7.77 2.09
CA SER A 36 3.90 7.27 1.06
C SER A 36 2.59 6.75 1.65
N PHE A 37 2.65 5.93 2.71
CA PHE A 37 1.47 5.39 3.38
C PHE A 37 0.66 6.48 4.09
N SER A 38 1.32 7.31 4.90
CA SER A 38 0.65 8.36 5.67
C SER A 38 0.05 9.42 4.75
N GLY A 39 0.81 9.91 3.76
CA GLY A 39 0.32 10.89 2.80
C GLY A 39 -0.87 10.38 1.99
N TYR A 40 -0.83 9.12 1.54
CA TYR A 40 -1.96 8.56 0.82
C TYR A 40 -3.17 8.33 1.72
N ALA A 41 -2.95 7.86 2.95
CA ALA A 41 -4.00 7.72 3.97
C ALA A 41 -4.67 9.06 4.27
N TYR A 42 -3.91 10.14 4.50
CA TYR A 42 -4.47 11.49 4.68
C TYR A 42 -5.34 11.91 3.49
N GLY A 43 -4.88 11.65 2.26
CA GLY A 43 -5.68 11.91 1.07
C GLY A 43 -6.99 11.10 1.03
N GLN A 44 -6.98 9.86 1.52
CA GLN A 44 -8.21 9.05 1.65
C GLN A 44 -9.16 9.64 2.69
N LEU A 45 -8.65 10.02 3.88
CA LEU A 45 -9.43 10.65 4.93
C LEU A 45 -10.08 11.96 4.46
N HIS A 46 -9.31 12.81 3.77
CA HIS A 46 -9.80 14.07 3.22
C HIS A 46 -10.89 13.83 2.16
N ARG A 47 -10.68 12.94 1.19
CA ARG A 47 -11.70 12.64 0.17
C ARG A 47 -12.95 11.96 0.76
N MET A 48 -12.78 11.17 1.82
CA MET A 48 -13.89 10.53 2.52
C MET A 48 -14.85 11.52 3.16
N THR A 49 -14.31 12.62 3.71
CA THR A 49 -15.04 13.62 4.51
C THR A 49 -15.50 14.81 3.68
N TYR A 50 -14.63 15.34 2.80
CA TYR A 50 -14.88 16.58 2.07
C TYR A 50 -14.96 16.39 0.54
N GLY A 51 -14.46 15.27 0.02
CA GLY A 51 -14.35 15.00 -1.42
C GLY A 51 -15.56 14.29 -2.05
N ALA A 52 -16.62 14.04 -1.29
CA ALA A 52 -17.83 13.32 -1.71
C ALA A 52 -18.45 13.83 -3.03
N HIS A 53 -18.29 15.12 -3.32
CA HIS A 53 -18.89 15.77 -4.49
C HIS A 53 -17.91 16.61 -5.32
N GLN A 54 -16.61 16.51 -5.04
CA GLN A 54 -15.59 17.27 -5.77
C GLN A 54 -15.02 16.43 -6.92
N GLY A 55 -15.18 16.92 -8.15
CA GLY A 55 -14.66 16.29 -9.36
C GLY A 55 -15.49 15.10 -9.86
N TYR A 56 -14.95 14.38 -10.84
CA TYR A 56 -15.64 13.24 -11.45
C TYR A 56 -15.73 12.06 -10.48
N MET A 57 -16.96 11.65 -10.17
CA MET A 57 -17.25 10.45 -9.39
C MET A 57 -18.26 9.58 -10.14
N GLY A 58 -17.91 8.30 -10.37
CA GLY A 58 -18.79 7.36 -11.05
C GLY A 58 -20.11 7.14 -10.29
N LYS A 59 -21.21 6.98 -11.04
CA LYS A 59 -22.60 6.90 -10.52
C LYS A 59 -22.75 5.97 -9.29
N LYS A 60 -22.28 4.72 -9.39
CA LYS A 60 -22.34 3.74 -8.30
C LYS A 60 -21.64 4.21 -7.01
N ARG A 61 -20.54 4.96 -7.14
CA ARG A 61 -19.80 5.47 -5.99
C ARG A 61 -20.54 6.63 -5.34
N ARG A 62 -21.17 7.49 -6.14
CA ARG A 62 -22.00 8.60 -5.66
C ARG A 62 -23.21 8.09 -4.88
N GLU A 63 -23.91 7.09 -5.41
CA GLU A 63 -25.05 6.44 -4.73
C GLU A 63 -24.66 5.88 -3.34
N LEU A 64 -23.45 5.31 -3.20
CA LEU A 64 -22.95 4.85 -1.91
C LEU A 64 -22.71 6.01 -0.93
N VAL A 65 -22.16 7.12 -1.42
CA VAL A 65 -21.92 8.30 -0.58
C VAL A 65 -23.24 8.92 -0.12
N GLU A 66 -24.20 9.06 -1.02
CA GLU A 66 -25.55 9.54 -0.70
C GLU A 66 -26.24 8.60 0.32
N LYS A 67 -26.09 7.29 0.16
CA LYS A 67 -26.67 6.29 1.06
C LYS A 67 -26.07 6.30 2.47
N PHE A 68 -24.75 6.41 2.59
CA PHE A 68 -24.05 6.23 3.87
C PHE A 68 -23.57 7.55 4.51
N GLY A 69 -23.66 8.67 3.79
CA GLY A 69 -23.21 9.98 4.23
C GLY A 69 -21.69 10.22 4.12
N PHE A 70 -20.92 9.25 3.64
CA PHE A 70 -19.47 9.36 3.40
C PHE A 70 -18.95 8.29 2.42
N ASP A 71 -17.73 8.46 1.93
CA ASP A 71 -17.13 7.52 0.96
C ASP A 71 -16.56 6.26 1.63
N VAL A 72 -17.39 5.22 1.74
CA VAL A 72 -17.03 3.90 2.30
C VAL A 72 -15.87 3.20 1.56
N LYS A 73 -15.58 3.55 0.31
CA LYS A 73 -14.45 3.00 -0.45
C LYS A 73 -13.14 3.68 -0.04
N ASN A 74 -13.15 5.00 0.16
CA ASN A 74 -12.01 5.71 0.74
C ASN A 74 -11.79 5.27 2.19
N ALA A 75 -12.85 5.10 2.99
CA ALA A 75 -12.80 4.58 4.35
C ALA A 75 -12.08 3.23 4.44
N CYS A 76 -12.50 2.26 3.63
CA CYS A 76 -11.87 0.94 3.53
C CYS A 76 -10.38 1.06 3.14
N THR A 77 -10.08 1.91 2.17
CA THR A 77 -8.71 2.11 1.68
C THR A 77 -7.83 2.78 2.73
N LEU A 78 -8.33 3.76 3.46
CA LEU A 78 -7.67 4.44 4.58
C LEU A 78 -7.20 3.45 5.63
N ILE A 79 -8.13 2.66 6.18
CA ILE A 79 -7.81 1.68 7.24
C ILE A 79 -6.82 0.63 6.74
N ARG A 80 -7.00 0.13 5.51
CA ARG A 80 -6.07 -0.82 4.89
C ARG A 80 -4.66 -0.25 4.76
N LEU A 81 -4.51 1.00 4.28
CA LEU A 81 -3.20 1.63 4.09
C LEU A 81 -2.46 1.81 5.40
N LEU A 82 -3.14 2.27 6.45
CA LEU A 82 -2.51 2.50 7.75
C LEU A 82 -2.01 1.19 8.37
N LYS A 83 -2.83 0.13 8.35
CA LYS A 83 -2.42 -1.20 8.86
C LYS A 83 -1.25 -1.77 8.07
N MET A 84 -1.34 -1.74 6.73
CA MET A 84 -0.26 -2.20 5.87
C MET A 84 1.04 -1.41 6.11
N GLY A 85 0.95 -0.10 6.26
CA GLY A 85 2.11 0.74 6.52
C GLY A 85 2.74 0.44 7.88
N MET A 86 1.93 0.21 8.91
CA MET A 86 2.40 -0.17 10.25
C MET A 86 3.17 -1.48 10.20
N GLU A 87 2.57 -2.53 9.64
CA GLU A 87 3.21 -3.84 9.49
C GLU A 87 4.50 -3.73 8.69
N PHE A 88 4.47 -3.05 7.55
CA PHE A 88 5.63 -2.86 6.69
C PHE A 88 6.78 -2.16 7.43
N LEU A 89 6.50 -1.11 8.20
CA LEU A 89 7.54 -0.40 8.95
C LEU A 89 8.15 -1.24 10.08
N VAL A 90 7.43 -2.24 10.58
CA VAL A 90 7.91 -3.17 11.61
C VAL A 90 8.72 -4.31 10.99
N THR A 91 8.24 -4.91 9.90
CA THR A 91 8.78 -6.17 9.36
C THR A 91 9.68 -5.97 8.13
N GLY A 92 9.50 -4.89 7.38
CA GLY A 92 10.07 -4.72 6.04
C GLY A 92 9.33 -5.52 4.96
N GLU A 93 8.27 -6.23 5.32
CA GLU A 93 7.51 -7.07 4.42
C GLU A 93 6.10 -6.54 4.23
N LEU A 94 5.61 -6.58 2.99
CA LEU A 94 4.28 -6.13 2.69
C LEU A 94 3.29 -7.29 2.66
N GLN A 95 2.40 -7.35 3.64
CA GLN A 95 1.32 -8.33 3.66
C GLN A 95 0.18 -7.90 2.71
N VAL A 96 0.20 -8.40 1.47
CA VAL A 96 -0.83 -8.06 0.46
C VAL A 96 -2.16 -8.74 0.77
N ASP A 97 -2.13 -10.03 1.13
CA ASP A 97 -3.32 -10.77 1.55
C ASP A 97 -3.69 -10.38 2.98
N ARG A 98 -4.77 -9.61 3.11
CA ARG A 98 -5.15 -8.98 4.38
C ARG A 98 -5.84 -9.98 5.33
N PRO A 99 -5.29 -10.27 6.51
CA PRO A 99 -5.94 -11.15 7.49
C PRO A 99 -7.25 -10.54 7.99
N GLU A 100 -7.31 -9.21 8.10
CA GLU A 100 -8.49 -8.45 8.51
C GLU A 100 -9.51 -8.19 7.39
N LYS A 101 -9.49 -8.98 6.30
CA LYS A 101 -10.38 -8.76 5.14
C LYS A 101 -11.85 -8.60 5.50
N HIS A 102 -12.32 -9.29 6.54
CA HIS A 102 -13.70 -9.21 7.02
C HIS A 102 -14.05 -7.78 7.47
N GLN A 103 -13.23 -7.20 8.36
CA GLN A 103 -13.41 -5.81 8.81
C GLN A 103 -13.36 -4.82 7.63
N LEU A 104 -12.45 -5.01 6.68
CA LEU A 104 -12.38 -4.14 5.50
C LEU A 104 -13.66 -4.23 4.64
N ILE A 105 -14.26 -5.42 4.54
CA ILE A 105 -15.54 -5.62 3.86
C ILE A 105 -16.68 -4.97 4.65
N GLU A 106 -16.72 -5.06 5.97
CA GLU A 106 -17.74 -4.39 6.81
C GLU A 106 -17.75 -2.88 6.58
N ILE A 107 -16.57 -2.24 6.62
CA ILE A 107 -16.42 -0.81 6.33
C ILE A 107 -16.94 -0.50 4.92
N LYS A 108 -16.54 -1.30 3.93
CA LYS A 108 -16.96 -1.12 2.53
C LYS A 108 -18.47 -1.33 2.32
N LYS A 109 -19.12 -2.11 3.18
CA LYS A 109 -20.58 -2.32 3.22
C LYS A 109 -21.34 -1.25 4.01
N GLY A 110 -20.64 -0.29 4.63
CA GLY A 110 -21.25 0.77 5.43
C GLY A 110 -21.74 0.30 6.80
N LEU A 111 -21.22 -0.81 7.32
CA LEU A 111 -21.56 -1.28 8.68
C LEU A 111 -20.87 -0.47 9.78
N TRP A 112 -19.88 0.35 9.40
CA TRP A 112 -19.19 1.27 10.28
C TRP A 112 -19.69 2.69 10.01
N THR A 113 -19.94 3.44 11.07
CA THR A 113 -20.23 4.88 11.00
C THR A 113 -18.97 5.67 10.66
N LEU A 114 -19.15 6.89 10.14
CA LEU A 114 -18.05 7.81 9.87
C LEU A 114 -17.16 8.04 11.11
N GLU A 115 -17.78 8.22 12.28
CA GLU A 115 -17.05 8.47 13.53
C GLU A 115 -16.26 7.25 14.00
N GLN A 116 -16.79 6.03 13.85
CA GLN A 116 -16.02 4.81 14.12
C GLN A 116 -14.80 4.68 13.19
N VAL A 117 -14.96 5.02 11.91
CA VAL A 117 -13.84 4.99 10.95
C VAL A 117 -12.79 6.05 11.31
N LYS A 118 -13.20 7.28 11.62
CA LYS A 118 -12.28 8.37 12.01
C LYS A 118 -11.49 8.00 13.27
N LYS A 119 -12.19 7.60 14.34
CA LYS A 119 -11.56 7.17 15.59
C LYS A 119 -10.53 6.08 15.34
N ARG A 120 -10.88 5.08 14.52
CA ARG A 120 -9.96 3.99 14.18
C ARG A 120 -8.78 4.48 13.34
N ALA A 121 -8.99 5.41 12.42
CA ALA A 121 -7.92 6.00 11.64
C ALA A 121 -6.94 6.76 12.53
N ASP A 122 -7.42 7.55 13.49
CA ASP A 122 -6.57 8.31 14.42
C ASP A 122 -5.67 7.38 15.25
N GLU A 123 -6.23 6.31 15.82
CA GLU A 123 -5.47 5.26 16.52
C GLU A 123 -4.37 4.66 15.63
N LEU A 124 -4.70 4.39 14.36
CA LEU A 124 -3.79 3.78 13.40
C LEU A 124 -2.73 4.77 12.90
N PHE A 125 -3.02 6.06 12.79
CA PHE A 125 -2.02 7.09 12.49
C PHE A 125 -0.97 7.17 13.60
N VAL A 126 -1.40 7.20 14.87
CA VAL A 126 -0.49 7.15 16.03
C VAL A 126 0.32 5.85 16.01
N GLY A 127 -0.31 4.72 15.67
CA GLY A 127 0.38 3.44 15.50
C GLY A 127 1.44 3.46 14.40
N LEU A 128 1.13 4.07 13.25
CA LEU A 128 2.01 4.20 12.10
C LEU A 128 3.24 5.06 12.43
N GLU A 129 3.04 6.18 13.12
CA GLU A 129 4.13 7.04 13.57
C GLU A 129 5.05 6.32 14.57
N LYS A 130 4.47 5.62 15.55
CA LYS A 130 5.24 4.79 16.50
C LYS A 130 6.06 3.71 15.78
N ALA A 131 5.47 3.06 14.78
CA ALA A 131 6.16 2.06 13.96
C ALA A 131 7.32 2.69 13.18
N PHE A 132 7.14 3.87 12.59
CA PHE A 132 8.19 4.62 11.90
C PHE A 132 9.36 4.97 12.81
N ILE A 133 9.08 5.53 14.00
CA ILE A 133 10.10 5.93 14.99
C ILE A 133 10.92 4.71 15.42
N LYS A 134 10.27 3.58 15.72
CA LYS A 134 10.92 2.36 16.19
C LYS A 134 11.50 1.49 15.07
N SER A 135 11.21 1.80 13.81
CA SER A 135 11.58 0.97 12.67
C SER A 135 13.10 0.80 12.56
N LYS A 136 13.52 -0.43 12.26
CA LYS A 136 14.92 -0.78 11.95
C LYS A 136 15.25 -0.71 10.46
N LEU A 137 14.27 -0.36 9.63
CA LEU A 137 14.46 -0.22 8.19
C LEU A 137 15.44 0.92 7.87
N PRO A 138 16.18 0.86 6.75
CA PRO A 138 17.04 1.95 6.35
C PRO A 138 16.23 3.20 6.02
N ASN A 139 16.84 4.38 6.18
CA ASN A 139 16.15 5.65 5.91
C ASN A 139 15.75 5.81 4.44
N LYS A 140 16.54 5.25 3.53
CA LYS A 140 16.34 5.27 2.08
C LYS A 140 16.56 3.85 1.50
N PRO A 141 15.99 3.55 0.31
CA PRO A 141 16.34 2.35 -0.43
C PRO A 141 17.84 2.29 -0.76
N ASP A 142 18.36 1.08 -0.99
CA ASP A 142 19.73 0.87 -1.46
C ASP A 142 19.79 1.13 -2.98
N TYR A 143 19.95 2.41 -3.34
CA TYR A 143 19.99 2.85 -4.72
C TYR A 143 21.18 2.27 -5.50
N ASP A 144 22.31 2.03 -4.83
CA ASP A 144 23.51 1.50 -5.48
C ASP A 144 23.27 0.05 -5.91
N LYS A 145 22.69 -0.78 -5.02
CA LYS A 145 22.27 -2.14 -5.40
C LYS A 145 21.15 -2.14 -6.43
N ALA A 146 20.18 -1.24 -6.32
CA ALA A 146 19.09 -1.14 -7.29
C ALA A 146 19.61 -0.80 -8.70
N ASN A 147 20.55 0.15 -8.81
CA ASN A 147 21.19 0.51 -10.08
C ASN A 147 22.03 -0.63 -10.64
N LYS A 148 22.79 -1.33 -9.78
CA LYS A 148 23.57 -2.50 -10.20
C LYS A 148 22.66 -3.61 -10.75
N LEU A 149 21.56 -3.93 -10.04
CA LEU A 149 20.58 -4.92 -10.49
C LEU A 149 19.93 -4.54 -11.83
N LEU A 150 19.61 -3.25 -12.02
CA LEU A 150 19.06 -2.76 -13.28
C LEU A 150 20.02 -2.98 -14.46
N ILE A 151 21.31 -2.68 -14.26
CA ILE A 151 22.35 -2.89 -15.29
C ILE A 151 22.46 -4.39 -15.61
N GLU A 152 22.58 -5.26 -14.59
CA GLU A 152 22.69 -6.71 -14.76
C GLU A 152 21.50 -7.31 -15.53
N ILE A 153 20.28 -6.90 -15.19
CA ILE A 153 19.06 -7.34 -15.89
C ILE A 153 19.09 -6.88 -17.35
N THR A 154 19.48 -5.63 -17.58
CA THR A 154 19.47 -5.00 -18.91
C THR A 154 20.53 -5.64 -19.82
N GLU A 155 21.74 -5.86 -19.33
CA GLU A 155 22.81 -6.55 -20.05
C GLU A 155 22.41 -8.00 -20.37
N GLY A 156 21.86 -8.74 -19.40
CA GLY A 156 21.38 -10.10 -19.62
C GLY A 156 20.28 -10.19 -20.67
N TYR A 157 19.38 -9.20 -20.71
CA TYR A 157 18.30 -9.13 -21.68
C TYR A 157 18.76 -8.72 -23.09
N LEU A 158 19.63 -7.71 -23.20
CA LEU A 158 20.08 -7.15 -24.48
C LEU A 158 21.24 -7.91 -25.12
N ILE A 159 22.08 -8.56 -24.32
CA ILE A 159 23.23 -9.34 -24.77
C ILE A 159 22.95 -10.81 -24.41
N PRO A 160 22.15 -11.54 -25.21
CA PRO A 160 22.00 -12.96 -25.00
C PRO A 160 23.38 -13.59 -25.04
N LYS A 161 23.77 -14.29 -23.96
CA LYS A 161 25.03 -15.05 -23.93
C LYS A 161 25.05 -15.94 -25.18
N ARG A 162 25.99 -15.66 -26.10
CA ARG A 162 26.23 -16.54 -27.26
C ARG A 162 26.52 -17.93 -26.71
N ARG A 163 25.69 -18.90 -27.09
CA ARG A 163 25.94 -20.32 -26.82
C ARG A 163 27.21 -20.76 -27.53
#